data_AF-A0A938RXX2-F1
#
_entry.id   AF-A0A938RXX2-F1
#
_cell.length_a   1.000
_cell.length_b   1.000
_cell.length_c   1.000
_cell.angle_alpha   90.00
_cell.angle_beta   90.00
_cell.angle_gamma   90.00
#
_symmetry.space_group_name_H-M   'P 1'
#
loop_
_entity.id
_entity.type
_entity.pdbx_description
1 polymer ?
#
loop_
_entity_poly.entity_id
_entity_poly.type
_entity_poly.pdbx_seq_one_letter_code
_entity_poly.pdbx_strand_id
1 'polypeptide(L)'
;LAVGACRSAEPQPAEVKPTVPASAAAQPAGAQPAAVQTAAPAAPAAAGQPAPAARLAEQAAAASGTVHPCAGAGRWFPGDPEKLGRAVDSYLSGLPPALARPPVALIVPHAGYDYSGMVAGKAYATLKGRTYKRVILLGISHQVPLRGASVLRVDAYETPLGRIPVDTEAVDALLKCPVVKQLEAAHRTEHSVENQLPFLQRVLGPSFKMVEMLVGEMAADQRTMLADALRPLVDDATLVAVSSDFTHYGPNYGYLPFRDRVPEMLRALADAAVREILEIDVPGWDAYLEQTHDTICGRAGIGLLLKTFAPWDDVRGTQVAYETSGRLTGDWTNSVTYAAVAFWRAGEGLAREEQATLLRLARDTVAEFLKSGRPPAADPAKYDLTAALKTPGAAFVTLKNKGDLRGCIGHVIAAVPLYESVIENACHACRDPRFTDNPITAKELPELSVEISVLAPPRRLDDPKKIQVGRDGLVMARGRSRGLLLPQVPGEQGWNQEQFLQGTCRKAGLPPDAWKDPQTEIYRFSAQVFGEEKAAAK
;
A
#
# COMPACT_ATOMS: atom_id res chain seq x y z
N LEU A 1 10.03 -9.49 -17.60
CA LEU A 1 10.34 -9.04 -18.98
C LEU A 1 11.83 -8.70 -19.04
N ALA A 2 12.63 -9.70 -19.42
CA ALA A 2 14.08 -9.60 -19.55
C ALA A 2 14.45 -8.60 -20.66
N VAL A 3 15.41 -7.72 -20.39
CA VAL A 3 15.91 -6.74 -21.37
C VAL A 3 16.88 -7.46 -22.31
N GLY A 4 16.36 -7.99 -23.42
CA GLY A 4 17.13 -8.53 -24.54
C GLY A 4 16.48 -8.09 -25.85
N ALA A 5 17.17 -7.26 -26.62
CA ALA A 5 16.67 -6.73 -27.87
C ALA A 5 16.91 -7.71 -29.03
N CYS A 6 15.84 -8.12 -29.74
CA CYS A 6 15.94 -8.50 -31.16
C CYS A 6 14.58 -8.37 -31.86
N ARG A 7 14.61 -8.04 -33.15
CA ARG A 7 13.50 -7.55 -33.97
C ARG A 7 12.68 -8.66 -34.66
N SER A 8 11.38 -8.38 -34.78
CA SER A 8 10.43 -8.68 -35.88
C SER A 8 10.19 -10.13 -36.32
N ALA A 9 8.97 -10.64 -36.08
CA ALA A 9 7.92 -10.88 -37.10
C ALA A 9 6.75 -11.68 -36.46
N GLU A 10 5.53 -11.16 -36.51
CA GLU A 10 4.31 -11.93 -36.21
C GLU A 10 3.31 -11.82 -37.37
N PRO A 11 2.72 -12.94 -37.83
CA PRO A 11 1.58 -12.96 -38.74
C PRO A 11 0.23 -12.92 -37.98
N GLN A 12 -0.82 -12.57 -38.74
CA GLN A 12 -2.18 -12.23 -38.34
C GLN A 12 -2.95 -13.30 -37.53
N PRO A 13 -3.95 -12.91 -36.70
CA PRO A 13 -4.74 -13.84 -35.90
C PRO A 13 -5.92 -14.44 -36.67
N ALA A 14 -6.13 -15.75 -36.47
CA ALA A 14 -7.31 -16.48 -36.89
C ALA A 14 -8.46 -16.34 -35.88
N GLU A 15 -9.67 -16.11 -36.40
CA GLU A 15 -10.93 -16.00 -35.65
C GLU A 15 -11.29 -17.31 -34.93
N VAL A 16 -11.62 -17.22 -33.64
CA VAL A 16 -12.24 -18.31 -32.87
C VAL A 16 -13.63 -17.86 -32.42
N LYS A 17 -14.67 -18.49 -32.99
CA LYS A 17 -16.07 -18.33 -32.55
C LYS A 17 -16.31 -19.14 -31.27
N PRO A 18 -16.95 -18.57 -30.22
CA PRO A 18 -17.40 -19.36 -29.08
C PRO A 18 -18.78 -19.97 -29.38
N THR A 19 -18.89 -21.29 -29.22
CA THR A 19 -20.16 -22.00 -29.15
C THR A 19 -20.56 -22.14 -27.68
N VAL A 20 -21.77 -21.68 -27.34
CA VAL A 20 -22.41 -21.88 -26.04
C VAL A 20 -23.60 -22.81 -26.27
N PRO A 21 -23.78 -23.89 -25.47
CA PRO A 21 -25.09 -24.47 -25.26
C PRO A 21 -25.66 -24.00 -23.92
N ALA A 22 -26.94 -23.65 -23.99
CA ALA A 22 -27.76 -23.17 -22.90
C ALA A 22 -28.30 -24.29 -22.00
N SER A 23 -28.72 -23.86 -20.80
CA SER A 23 -29.91 -24.31 -20.07
C SER A 23 -29.93 -25.70 -19.43
N ALA A 24 -30.01 -25.73 -18.10
CA ALA A 24 -31.09 -26.44 -17.42
C ALA A 24 -31.36 -25.81 -16.04
N ALA A 25 -32.56 -25.24 -15.89
CA ALA A 25 -33.16 -24.84 -14.64
C ALA A 25 -33.70 -26.08 -13.90
N ALA A 26 -33.53 -26.13 -12.58
CA ALA A 26 -34.31 -26.98 -11.69
C ALA A 26 -34.61 -26.22 -10.40
N GLN A 27 -35.90 -26.00 -10.17
CA GLN A 27 -36.50 -25.43 -8.96
C GLN A 27 -36.81 -26.54 -7.92
N PRO A 28 -37.17 -26.17 -6.67
CA PRO A 28 -36.77 -26.90 -5.47
C PRO A 28 -37.83 -27.87 -4.95
N ALA A 29 -37.38 -28.90 -4.22
CA ALA A 29 -38.24 -29.75 -3.41
C ALA A 29 -37.99 -29.46 -1.92
N GLY A 30 -39.05 -29.02 -1.23
CA GLY A 30 -39.07 -28.87 0.21
C GLY A 30 -39.26 -30.20 0.93
N ALA A 31 -38.72 -30.29 2.14
CA ALA A 31 -39.09 -31.30 3.12
C ALA A 31 -39.03 -30.67 4.53
N GLN A 32 -40.14 -30.82 5.26
CA GLN A 32 -40.36 -30.39 6.63
C GLN A 32 -39.61 -31.28 7.65
N PRO A 33 -39.42 -30.81 8.89
CA PRO A 33 -38.50 -31.43 9.85
C PRO A 33 -39.17 -32.51 10.71
N ALA A 34 -38.42 -33.57 11.00
CA ALA A 34 -38.77 -34.58 11.99
C ALA A 34 -38.19 -34.21 13.36
N ALA A 35 -39.04 -34.32 14.39
CA ALA A 35 -38.74 -34.07 15.79
C ALA A 35 -37.82 -35.13 16.41
N VAL A 36 -36.92 -34.71 17.31
CA VAL A 36 -36.27 -35.60 18.29
C VAL A 36 -36.23 -34.94 19.67
N GLN A 37 -37.06 -35.51 20.53
CA GLN A 37 -36.92 -35.87 21.94
C GLN A 37 -36.14 -34.96 22.92
N THR A 38 -36.92 -34.64 23.96
CA THR A 38 -36.62 -34.05 25.26
C THR A 38 -35.70 -34.90 26.14
N ALA A 39 -34.76 -34.24 26.84
CA ALA A 39 -34.17 -34.75 28.08
C ALA A 39 -34.20 -33.63 29.14
N ALA A 40 -34.56 -33.99 30.38
CA ALA A 40 -34.53 -33.16 31.58
C ALA A 40 -33.96 -34.02 32.74
N PRO A 41 -33.69 -33.47 33.93
CA PRO A 41 -32.82 -32.33 34.24
C PRO A 41 -31.72 -32.74 35.24
N ALA A 42 -30.68 -31.93 35.41
CA ALA A 42 -29.79 -31.99 36.57
C ALA A 42 -29.54 -30.58 37.12
N ALA A 43 -29.69 -30.43 38.44
CA ALA A 43 -29.39 -29.25 39.24
C ALA A 43 -28.54 -29.70 40.45
N PRO A 44 -27.97 -28.80 41.28
CA PRO A 44 -27.45 -27.46 41.03
C PRO A 44 -25.99 -27.31 41.54
N ALA A 45 -25.24 -26.27 41.12
CA ALA A 45 -24.06 -25.84 41.86
C ALA A 45 -23.74 -24.34 41.68
N ALA A 46 -23.71 -23.67 42.83
CA ALA A 46 -22.92 -22.49 43.21
C ALA A 46 -23.04 -21.17 42.42
N ALA A 47 -23.56 -20.17 43.13
CA ALA A 47 -23.49 -18.75 42.81
C ALA A 47 -22.03 -18.29 42.60
N GLY A 48 -21.72 -17.87 41.37
CA GLY A 48 -20.48 -17.19 40.99
C GLY A 48 -20.73 -15.72 40.73
N GLN A 49 -19.81 -14.88 41.22
CA GLN A 49 -19.76 -13.42 41.14
C GLN A 49 -20.01 -12.88 39.71
N PRO A 50 -20.54 -11.65 39.56
CA PRO A 50 -20.72 -11.04 38.25
C PRO A 50 -19.37 -10.84 37.54
N ALA A 51 -19.38 -11.11 36.24
CA ALA A 51 -18.24 -11.10 35.32
C ALA A 51 -17.53 -9.72 35.23
N PRO A 52 -16.26 -9.67 34.76
CA PRO A 52 -15.38 -8.50 34.81
C PRO A 52 -15.84 -7.29 33.98
N ALA A 53 -16.87 -7.45 33.15
CA ALA A 53 -17.38 -6.42 32.25
C ALA A 53 -18.12 -5.28 32.99
N ALA A 54 -18.74 -5.56 34.14
CA ALA A 54 -19.51 -4.56 34.88
C ALA A 54 -18.62 -3.53 35.59
N ARG A 55 -17.37 -3.87 35.95
CA ARG A 55 -16.44 -2.95 36.62
C ARG A 55 -15.71 -1.99 35.68
N LEU A 56 -15.70 -2.26 34.37
CA LEU A 56 -15.07 -1.36 33.38
C LEU A 56 -16.03 -0.25 32.90
N ALA A 57 -17.34 -0.46 32.96
CA ALA A 57 -18.32 0.57 32.64
C ALA A 57 -18.43 1.66 33.73
N GLU A 58 -18.15 1.30 34.98
CA GLU A 58 -18.31 2.20 36.13
C GLU A 58 -17.11 3.17 36.32
N GLN A 59 -15.94 2.87 35.74
CA GLN A 59 -14.77 3.76 35.76
C GLN A 59 -14.75 4.80 34.62
N ALA A 60 -15.72 4.78 33.69
CA ALA A 60 -15.85 5.77 32.62
C ALA A 60 -16.84 6.91 32.92
N ALA A 61 -17.54 6.85 34.06
CA ALA A 61 -18.64 7.77 34.39
C ALA A 61 -18.25 8.99 35.24
N ALA A 62 -16.96 9.24 35.50
CA ALA A 62 -16.53 10.39 36.29
C ALA A 62 -15.25 11.05 35.73
N ALA A 63 -15.40 11.85 34.67
CA ALA A 63 -14.43 12.89 34.33
C ALA A 63 -15.18 14.09 33.73
N SER A 64 -15.02 15.24 34.35
CA SER A 64 -15.59 16.54 33.97
C SER A 64 -14.91 17.14 32.74
N GLY A 65 -14.80 16.37 31.65
CA GLY A 65 -14.09 16.75 30.43
C GLY A 65 -15.00 17.22 29.29
N THR A 66 -14.45 17.96 28.32
CA THR A 66 -15.15 18.36 27.10
C THR A 66 -15.23 17.19 26.12
N VAL A 67 -16.44 16.85 25.66
CA VAL A 67 -16.68 15.70 24.78
C VAL A 67 -17.33 16.18 23.49
N HIS A 68 -16.78 15.76 22.34
CA HIS A 68 -17.40 15.97 21.04
C HIS A 68 -18.50 14.92 20.80
N PRO A 69 -19.77 15.32 20.59
CA PRO A 69 -20.88 14.38 20.42
C PRO A 69 -20.84 13.69 19.05
N CYS A 70 -21.42 12.49 18.95
CA CYS A 70 -21.57 11.79 17.67
C CYS A 70 -22.75 12.34 16.87
N ALA A 71 -22.53 12.82 15.65
CA ALA A 71 -23.56 13.34 14.76
C ALA A 71 -24.07 12.34 13.71
N GLY A 72 -23.25 11.35 13.34
CA GLY A 72 -23.49 10.45 12.22
C GLY A 72 -24.27 9.18 12.55
N ALA A 73 -24.40 8.84 13.84
CA ALA A 73 -25.14 7.69 14.31
C ALA A 73 -26.62 7.72 13.89
N GLY A 74 -27.11 6.62 13.34
CA GLY A 74 -28.48 6.49 12.80
C GLY A 74 -28.68 7.09 11.40
N ARG A 75 -27.68 7.78 10.85
CA ARG A 75 -27.71 8.36 9.50
C ARG A 75 -26.72 7.67 8.55
N TRP A 76 -25.46 7.59 8.95
CA TRP A 76 -24.37 7.04 8.13
C TRP A 76 -24.00 5.60 8.51
N PHE A 77 -24.25 5.25 9.76
CA PHE A 77 -24.07 3.91 10.34
C PHE A 77 -25.12 3.68 11.43
N PRO A 78 -25.37 2.43 11.86
CA PRO A 78 -26.37 2.13 12.90
C PRO A 78 -26.10 2.89 14.20
N GLY A 79 -27.14 3.52 14.78
CA GLY A 79 -27.03 4.20 16.07
C GLY A 79 -27.18 3.28 17.29
N ASP A 80 -27.72 2.08 17.11
CA ASP A 80 -27.79 1.06 18.15
C ASP A 80 -26.42 0.36 18.31
N PRO A 81 -25.82 0.34 19.51
CA PRO A 81 -24.47 -0.19 19.72
C PRO A 81 -24.29 -1.65 19.28
N GLU A 82 -25.29 -2.48 19.55
CA GLU A 82 -25.27 -3.91 19.23
C GLU A 82 -25.35 -4.16 17.71
N LYS A 83 -26.25 -3.45 17.01
CA LYS A 83 -26.32 -3.49 15.54
C LYS A 83 -25.05 -2.93 14.90
N LEU A 84 -24.51 -1.84 15.43
CA LEU A 84 -23.28 -1.23 14.93
C LEU A 84 -22.09 -2.19 15.09
N GLY A 85 -21.93 -2.78 16.28
CA GLY A 85 -20.88 -3.76 16.55
C GLY A 85 -20.93 -4.94 15.58
N ARG A 86 -22.12 -5.55 15.40
CA ARG A 86 -22.31 -6.66 14.44
C ARG A 86 -22.02 -6.26 13.00
N ALA A 87 -22.46 -5.08 12.56
CA ALA A 87 -22.22 -4.60 11.21
C ALA A 87 -20.71 -4.42 10.95
N VAL A 88 -20.00 -3.75 11.86
CA VAL A 88 -18.56 -3.54 11.76
C VAL A 88 -17.79 -4.86 11.80
N ASP A 89 -18.14 -5.77 12.71
CA ASP A 89 -17.51 -7.10 12.79
C ASP A 89 -17.68 -7.90 11.48
N SER A 90 -18.85 -7.81 10.86
CA SER A 90 -19.11 -8.46 9.57
C SER A 90 -18.25 -7.87 8.45
N TYR A 91 -18.01 -6.56 8.44
CA TYR A 91 -17.11 -5.95 7.45
C TYR A 91 -15.64 -6.28 7.72
N LEU A 92 -15.26 -6.37 9.01
CA LEU A 92 -13.92 -6.76 9.42
C LEU A 92 -13.63 -8.24 9.18
N SER A 93 -14.63 -9.12 9.03
CA SER A 93 -14.41 -10.57 8.90
C SER A 93 -13.75 -10.97 7.57
N GLY A 94 -13.75 -10.10 6.57
CA GLY A 94 -13.04 -10.31 5.31
C GLY A 94 -11.54 -10.51 5.52
N LEU A 95 -10.93 -11.36 4.69
CA LEU A 95 -9.46 -11.50 4.63
C LEU A 95 -8.90 -10.38 3.75
N PRO A 96 -8.17 -9.40 4.32
CA PRO A 96 -7.46 -8.43 3.50
C PRO A 96 -6.25 -9.09 2.81
N PRO A 97 -5.67 -8.45 1.79
CA PRO A 97 -4.36 -8.83 1.29
C PRO A 97 -3.35 -8.90 2.43
N ALA A 98 -2.48 -9.91 2.42
CA ALA A 98 -1.39 -10.01 3.38
C ALA A 98 -0.44 -8.83 3.18
N LEU A 99 -0.28 -8.00 4.21
CA LEU A 99 0.72 -6.94 4.22
C LEU A 99 2.01 -7.47 4.83
N ALA A 100 3.15 -7.08 4.25
CA ALA A 100 4.47 -7.49 4.71
C ALA A 100 4.75 -7.02 6.15
N ARG A 101 4.28 -5.82 6.52
CA ARG A 101 4.46 -5.20 7.84
C ARG A 101 3.19 -4.45 8.26
N PRO A 102 3.03 -4.11 9.56
CA PRO A 102 1.90 -3.31 10.03
C PRO A 102 1.77 -1.98 9.26
N PRO A 103 0.55 -1.55 8.90
CA PRO A 103 0.35 -0.25 8.29
C PRO A 103 0.82 0.90 9.19
N VAL A 104 1.40 1.94 8.58
CA VAL A 104 1.59 3.27 9.18
C VAL A 104 0.55 4.27 8.68
N ALA A 105 -0.10 3.98 7.55
CA ALA A 105 -1.26 4.74 7.11
C ALA A 105 -2.27 3.92 6.31
N LEU A 106 -3.51 4.40 6.29
CA LEU A 106 -4.59 3.92 5.46
C LEU A 106 -5.24 5.10 4.72
N ILE A 107 -5.70 4.89 3.49
CA ILE A 107 -6.72 5.73 2.83
C ILE A 107 -7.99 4.88 2.80
N VAL A 108 -9.10 5.41 3.30
CA VAL A 108 -10.32 4.65 3.58
C VAL A 108 -11.56 5.46 3.18
N PRO A 109 -12.56 4.87 2.50
CA PRO A 109 -13.79 5.57 2.15
C PRO A 109 -14.65 5.91 3.37
N HIS A 110 -15.58 6.84 3.18
CA HIS A 110 -16.49 7.32 4.23
C HIS A 110 -17.94 7.53 3.79
N ALA A 111 -18.38 7.03 2.63
CA ALA A 111 -19.83 6.93 2.40
C ALA A 111 -20.52 6.06 3.48
N GLY A 112 -21.85 6.07 3.52
CA GLY A 112 -22.62 5.24 4.45
C GLY A 112 -22.25 3.75 4.38
N TYR A 113 -22.38 3.05 5.50
CA TYR A 113 -21.86 1.67 5.67
C TYR A 113 -22.42 0.67 4.65
N ASP A 114 -23.68 0.84 4.25
CA ASP A 114 -24.31 -0.01 3.22
C ASP A 114 -23.60 0.05 1.86
N TYR A 115 -22.83 1.11 1.59
CA TYR A 115 -22.08 1.28 0.35
C TYR A 115 -20.58 1.02 0.54
N SER A 116 -19.94 1.76 1.44
CA SER A 116 -18.46 1.74 1.57
C SER A 116 -17.95 0.81 2.66
N GLY A 117 -18.83 0.33 3.56
CA GLY A 117 -18.46 -0.39 4.77
C GLY A 117 -17.62 -1.64 4.49
N MET A 118 -17.89 -2.36 3.40
CA MET A 118 -17.09 -3.52 2.98
C MET A 118 -15.67 -3.14 2.57
N VAL A 119 -15.49 -2.01 1.89
CA VAL A 119 -14.16 -1.51 1.49
C VAL A 119 -13.40 -1.00 2.71
N ALA A 120 -14.07 -0.24 3.59
CA ALA A 120 -13.50 0.21 4.85
C ALA A 120 -13.11 -0.95 5.77
N GLY A 121 -13.96 -1.97 5.90
CA GLY A 121 -13.69 -3.18 6.67
C GLY A 121 -12.46 -3.93 6.20
N LYS A 122 -12.27 -4.08 4.88
CA LYS A 122 -11.04 -4.67 4.33
C LYS A 122 -9.80 -3.84 4.68
N ALA A 123 -9.89 -2.51 4.63
CA ALA A 123 -8.79 -1.62 5.02
C ALA A 123 -8.42 -1.83 6.50
N TYR A 124 -9.39 -1.72 7.41
CA TYR A 124 -9.15 -1.84 8.84
C TYR A 124 -8.82 -3.26 9.30
N ALA A 125 -9.27 -4.30 8.59
CA ALA A 125 -8.89 -5.68 8.88
C ALA A 125 -7.37 -5.90 8.78
N THR A 126 -6.63 -5.07 8.05
CA THR A 126 -5.16 -5.10 8.00
C THR A 126 -4.50 -4.77 9.35
N LEU A 127 -5.24 -4.17 10.28
CA LEU A 127 -4.79 -3.80 11.62
C LEU A 127 -5.03 -4.90 12.67
N LYS A 128 -5.70 -6.01 12.32
CA LYS A 128 -6.01 -7.08 13.28
C LYS A 128 -4.75 -7.60 13.98
N GLY A 129 -4.81 -7.69 15.31
CA GLY A 129 -3.70 -8.16 16.15
C GLY A 129 -2.55 -7.15 16.27
N ARG A 130 -2.76 -5.90 15.86
CA ARG A 130 -1.80 -4.80 16.01
C ARG A 130 -2.24 -3.84 17.10
N THR A 131 -1.28 -3.07 17.61
CA THR A 131 -1.50 -2.07 18.65
C THR A 131 -0.96 -0.73 18.18
N TYR A 132 -1.76 0.31 18.29
CA TYR A 132 -1.36 1.70 18.06
C TYR A 132 -1.67 2.52 19.31
N LYS A 133 -0.78 3.46 19.65
CA LYS A 133 -1.00 4.41 20.73
C LYS A 133 -1.80 5.62 20.24
N ARG A 134 -1.58 6.00 18.97
CA ARG A 134 -2.20 7.18 18.35
C ARG A 134 -2.79 6.82 17.00
N VAL A 135 -3.97 7.36 16.72
CA VAL A 135 -4.57 7.38 15.38
C VAL A 135 -4.84 8.83 14.97
N ILE A 136 -4.17 9.29 13.92
CA ILE A 136 -4.42 10.61 13.32
C ILE A 136 -5.40 10.42 12.17
N LEU A 137 -6.58 11.02 12.27
CA LEU A 137 -7.67 10.94 11.29
C LEU A 137 -7.72 12.22 10.47
N LEU A 138 -7.35 12.13 9.20
CA LEU A 138 -7.45 13.23 8.24
C LEU A 138 -8.82 13.17 7.57
N GLY A 139 -9.72 14.05 8.00
CA GLY A 139 -11.06 14.22 7.45
C GLY A 139 -11.17 15.36 6.45
N ILE A 140 -12.40 15.60 6.00
CA ILE A 140 -12.77 16.70 5.11
C ILE A 140 -13.89 17.49 5.80
N SER A 141 -14.00 18.78 5.54
CA SER A 141 -15.18 19.56 5.93
C SER A 141 -16.14 19.68 4.75
N HIS A 142 -17.24 18.93 4.76
CA HIS A 142 -18.24 18.91 3.69
C HIS A 142 -19.20 20.09 3.73
N GLN A 143 -19.50 20.60 4.93
CA GLN A 143 -20.56 21.58 5.14
C GLN A 143 -20.02 23.00 5.34
N VAL A 144 -18.82 23.12 5.91
CA VAL A 144 -18.21 24.41 6.24
C VAL A 144 -16.97 24.61 5.37
N PRO A 145 -16.90 25.67 4.56
CA PRO A 145 -15.68 25.98 3.82
C PRO A 145 -14.48 26.11 4.76
N LEU A 146 -13.44 25.33 4.50
CA LEU A 146 -12.24 25.29 5.34
C LEU A 146 -11.01 25.60 4.48
N ARG A 147 -10.21 26.57 4.94
CA ARG A 147 -8.86 26.83 4.40
C ARG A 147 -7.82 26.44 5.45
N GLY A 148 -6.77 25.75 5.02
CA GLY A 148 -5.81 25.14 5.93
C GLY A 148 -6.36 23.86 6.57
N ALA A 149 -6.14 23.69 7.87
CA ALA A 149 -6.66 22.55 8.62
C ALA A 149 -7.33 22.99 9.93
N SER A 150 -8.22 22.16 10.46
CA SER A 150 -8.87 22.36 11.74
C SER A 150 -8.73 21.13 12.63
N VAL A 151 -8.41 21.36 13.90
CA VAL A 151 -8.38 20.35 14.97
C VAL A 151 -9.26 20.84 16.13
N LEU A 152 -9.73 19.93 16.98
CA LEU A 152 -10.44 20.30 18.21
C LEU A 152 -9.64 19.94 19.46
N ARG A 153 -9.51 20.90 20.38
CA ARG A 153 -9.01 20.66 21.73
C ARG A 153 -10.15 20.23 22.64
N VAL A 154 -10.52 18.96 22.58
CA VAL A 154 -11.49 18.29 23.48
C VAL A 154 -10.84 17.08 24.13
N ASP A 155 -11.47 16.51 25.17
CA ASP A 155 -10.93 15.35 25.89
C ASP A 155 -11.27 14.02 25.21
N ALA A 156 -12.44 13.91 24.57
CA ALA A 156 -12.88 12.68 23.90
C ALA A 156 -13.92 12.92 22.80
N TYR A 157 -14.07 11.94 21.91
CA TYR A 157 -15.18 11.83 20.95
C TYR A 157 -16.12 10.74 21.43
N GLU A 158 -17.42 11.00 21.38
CA GLU A 158 -18.46 10.01 21.65
C GLU A 158 -18.79 9.21 20.39
N THR A 159 -19.06 7.91 20.56
CA THR A 159 -19.65 7.04 19.54
C THR A 159 -20.67 6.12 20.22
N PRO A 160 -21.55 5.42 19.47
CA PRO A 160 -22.41 4.40 20.06
C PRO A 160 -21.66 3.25 20.73
N LEU A 161 -20.38 3.02 20.39
CA LEU A 161 -19.55 1.97 21.02
C LEU A 161 -18.75 2.46 22.23
N GLY A 162 -18.92 3.74 22.62
CA GLY A 162 -18.22 4.36 23.74
C GLY A 162 -17.28 5.48 23.31
N ARG A 163 -16.65 6.12 24.29
CA ARG A 163 -15.79 7.29 24.06
C ARG A 163 -14.39 6.90 23.60
N ILE A 164 -13.80 7.72 22.75
CA ILE A 164 -12.39 7.61 22.30
C ILE A 164 -11.63 8.84 22.82
N PRO A 165 -10.58 8.67 23.63
CA PRO A 165 -9.81 9.79 24.15
C PRO A 165 -9.04 10.50 23.02
N VAL A 166 -8.96 11.83 23.11
CA VAL A 166 -8.17 12.65 22.19
C VAL A 166 -6.73 12.77 22.71
N ASP A 167 -5.77 12.73 21.79
CA ASP A 167 -4.38 13.05 22.09
C ASP A 167 -4.19 14.58 22.12
N THR A 168 -4.47 15.17 23.27
CA THR A 168 -4.42 16.62 23.46
C THR A 168 -3.01 17.20 23.30
N GLU A 169 -1.95 16.42 23.56
CA GLU A 169 -0.57 16.86 23.38
C GLU A 169 -0.23 16.98 21.89
N ALA A 170 -0.65 16.02 21.08
CA ALA A 170 -0.53 16.08 19.63
C ALA A 170 -1.36 17.22 19.03
N VAL A 171 -2.58 17.43 19.51
CA VAL A 171 -3.42 18.59 19.13
C VAL A 171 -2.71 19.91 19.44
N ASP A 172 -2.12 20.05 20.63
CA ASP A 172 -1.38 21.25 21.03
C ASP A 172 -0.12 21.48 20.19
N ALA A 173 0.56 20.41 19.78
CA ALA A 173 1.68 20.50 18.86
C ALA A 173 1.24 21.00 17.48
N LEU A 174 0.11 20.50 16.96
CA LEU A 174 -0.44 20.90 15.67
C LEU A 174 -0.93 22.35 15.66
N LEU A 175 -1.53 22.83 16.76
CA LEU A 175 -2.00 24.21 16.90
C LEU A 175 -0.87 25.26 16.86
N LYS A 176 0.40 24.85 16.99
CA LYS A 176 1.56 25.74 16.77
C LYS A 176 1.80 26.02 15.28
N CYS A 177 1.25 25.20 14.39
CA CYS A 177 1.35 25.38 12.95
C CYS A 177 0.36 26.49 12.49
N PRO A 178 0.83 27.59 11.87
CA PRO A 178 -0.03 28.73 11.50
C PRO A 178 -1.23 28.42 10.59
N VAL A 179 -1.18 27.30 9.87
CA VAL A 179 -2.25 26.86 8.97
C VAL A 179 -3.31 25.99 9.66
N VAL A 180 -3.10 25.64 10.93
CA VAL A 180 -4.04 24.86 11.75
C VAL A 180 -4.83 25.81 12.66
N LYS A 181 -6.15 25.62 12.69
CA LYS A 181 -7.08 26.42 13.51
C LYS A 181 -8.00 25.51 14.33
N GLN A 182 -8.83 26.11 15.17
CA GLN A 182 -9.98 25.45 15.77
C GLN A 182 -11.25 26.10 15.21
N LEU A 183 -12.01 25.36 14.41
CA LEU A 183 -13.27 25.81 13.85
C LEU A 183 -14.37 24.81 14.21
N GLU A 184 -14.90 24.89 15.43
CA GLU A 184 -15.91 23.95 15.96
C GLU A 184 -17.09 23.69 15.02
N ALA A 185 -17.54 24.71 14.30
CA ALA A 185 -18.63 24.59 13.33
C ALA A 185 -18.33 23.57 12.21
N ALA A 186 -17.07 23.44 11.80
CA ALA A 186 -16.66 22.48 10.77
C ALA A 186 -16.70 21.03 11.25
N HIS A 187 -16.54 20.79 12.56
CA HIS A 187 -16.51 19.45 13.14
C HIS A 187 -17.90 18.96 13.56
N ARG A 188 -18.78 19.86 14.02
CA ARG A 188 -20.03 19.55 14.71
C ARG A 188 -20.94 18.51 14.04
N THR A 189 -20.95 18.46 12.72
CA THR A 189 -21.83 17.60 11.91
C THR A 189 -21.08 16.88 10.80
N GLU A 190 -19.75 16.83 10.92
CA GLU A 190 -18.89 16.21 9.92
C GLU A 190 -18.81 14.71 10.13
N HIS A 191 -18.94 13.94 9.05
CA HIS A 191 -19.11 12.49 9.09
C HIS A 191 -17.88 11.74 8.56
N SER A 192 -17.01 12.42 7.80
CA SER A 192 -15.84 11.78 7.18
C SER A 192 -14.96 11.09 8.22
N VAL A 193 -14.81 11.67 9.41
CA VAL A 193 -14.02 11.09 10.51
C VAL A 193 -14.86 10.12 11.34
N GLU A 194 -16.10 10.48 11.68
CA GLU A 194 -16.98 9.65 12.51
C GLU A 194 -17.22 8.26 11.92
N ASN A 195 -17.36 8.16 10.59
CA ASN A 195 -17.58 6.88 9.91
C ASN A 195 -16.41 5.90 10.10
N GLN A 196 -15.22 6.39 10.45
CA GLN A 196 -14.02 5.59 10.70
C GLN A 196 -13.96 5.05 12.14
N LEU A 197 -14.56 5.76 13.09
CA LEU A 197 -14.37 5.52 14.53
C LEU A 197 -14.85 4.13 14.99
N PRO A 198 -16.03 3.62 14.58
CA PRO A 198 -16.47 2.29 14.99
C PRO A 198 -15.53 1.18 14.52
N PHE A 199 -14.98 1.26 13.30
CA PHE A 199 -14.00 0.28 12.81
C PHE A 199 -12.74 0.25 13.67
N LEU A 200 -12.21 1.44 14.02
CA LEU A 200 -11.03 1.56 14.86
C LEU A 200 -11.27 1.01 16.28
N GLN A 201 -12.42 1.31 16.89
CA GLN A 201 -12.78 0.78 18.21
C GLN A 201 -12.87 -0.74 18.21
N ARG A 202 -13.45 -1.33 17.16
CA ARG A 202 -13.58 -2.80 17.04
C ARG A 202 -12.25 -3.49 16.79
N VAL A 203 -11.36 -2.92 15.97
CA VAL A 203 -10.11 -3.58 15.59
C VAL A 203 -8.94 -3.31 16.54
N LEU A 204 -8.84 -2.12 17.13
CA LEU A 204 -7.74 -1.72 18.02
C LEU A 204 -8.10 -1.79 19.51
N GLY A 205 -9.39 -1.83 19.84
CA GLY A 205 -9.86 -1.74 21.23
C GLY A 205 -9.70 -0.33 21.84
N PRO A 206 -9.81 -0.19 23.17
CA PRO A 206 -9.95 1.10 23.84
C PRO A 206 -8.62 1.84 24.12
N SER A 207 -7.47 1.26 23.78
CA SER A 207 -6.16 1.76 24.26
C SER A 207 -5.55 2.89 23.44
N PHE A 208 -6.08 3.18 22.25
CA PHE A 208 -5.54 4.25 21.39
C PHE A 208 -6.16 5.60 21.73
N LYS A 209 -5.39 6.67 21.52
CA LYS A 209 -5.91 8.04 21.47
C LYS A 209 -6.04 8.49 20.02
N MET A 210 -6.97 9.39 19.73
CA MET A 210 -7.16 9.93 18.38
C MET A 210 -6.78 11.41 18.27
N VAL A 211 -6.45 11.83 17.05
CA VAL A 211 -6.37 13.23 16.65
C VAL A 211 -7.24 13.39 15.42
N GLU A 212 -8.37 14.09 15.53
CA GLU A 212 -9.10 14.53 14.35
C GLU A 212 -8.45 15.77 13.75
N MET A 213 -8.20 15.73 12.44
CA MET A 213 -7.82 16.90 11.65
C MET A 213 -8.68 16.97 10.39
N LEU A 214 -9.54 17.97 10.30
CA LEU A 214 -10.23 18.30 9.05
C LEU A 214 -9.27 19.06 8.14
N VAL A 215 -9.08 18.58 6.92
CA VAL A 215 -8.15 19.13 5.95
C VAL A 215 -8.95 19.84 4.86
N GLY A 216 -8.78 21.16 4.79
CA GLY A 216 -9.41 22.03 3.79
C GLY A 216 -8.49 22.37 2.63
N GLU A 217 -8.90 23.36 1.85
CA GLU A 217 -8.10 23.88 0.74
C GLU A 217 -6.83 24.58 1.26
N MET A 218 -5.69 24.30 0.63
CA MET A 218 -4.41 24.91 0.99
C MET A 218 -3.46 25.02 -0.20
N ALA A 219 -2.65 26.07 -0.20
CA ALA A 219 -1.57 26.24 -1.15
C ALA A 219 -0.41 25.25 -0.87
N ALA A 220 0.49 25.07 -1.84
CA ALA A 220 1.57 24.09 -1.75
C ALA A 220 2.56 24.35 -0.60
N ASP A 221 2.83 25.62 -0.29
CA ASP A 221 3.66 26.04 0.85
C ASP A 221 2.99 25.75 2.18
N GLN A 222 1.68 26.01 2.30
CA GLN A 222 0.86 25.66 3.47
C GLN A 222 0.81 24.14 3.69
N ARG A 223 0.64 23.37 2.61
CA ARG A 223 0.68 21.89 2.66
C ARG A 223 2.04 21.38 3.13
N THR A 224 3.12 22.01 2.67
CA THR A 224 4.48 21.70 3.14
C THR A 224 4.60 22.00 4.64
N MET A 225 4.21 23.19 5.08
CA MET A 225 4.26 23.58 6.50
C MET A 225 3.48 22.62 7.41
N LEU A 226 2.29 22.18 6.99
CA LEU A 226 1.50 21.23 7.76
C LEU A 226 2.10 19.82 7.76
N ALA A 227 2.63 19.36 6.62
CA ALA A 227 3.33 18.07 6.55
C ALA A 227 4.56 18.05 7.47
N ASP A 228 5.29 19.17 7.57
CA ASP A 228 6.44 19.34 8.46
C ASP A 228 6.02 19.27 9.94
N ALA A 229 4.87 19.84 10.29
CA ALA A 229 4.29 19.77 11.64
C ALA A 229 3.73 18.38 11.97
N LEU A 230 3.22 17.64 10.98
CA LEU A 230 2.64 16.31 11.16
C LEU A 230 3.71 15.22 11.33
N ARG A 231 4.83 15.30 10.57
CA ARG A 231 5.88 14.27 10.54
C ARG A 231 6.40 13.83 11.93
N PRO A 232 6.68 14.71 12.90
CA PRO A 232 7.14 14.31 14.23
C PRO A 232 6.13 13.50 15.03
N LEU A 233 4.84 13.54 14.67
CA LEU A 233 3.78 12.79 15.34
C LEU A 233 3.58 11.39 14.76
N VAL A 234 4.21 11.08 13.62
CA VAL A 234 4.08 9.81 12.91
C VAL A 234 5.28 8.92 13.24
N ASP A 235 5.11 8.09 14.27
CA ASP A 235 6.06 7.07 14.73
C ASP A 235 5.53 5.64 14.52
N ASP A 236 6.30 4.63 14.93
CA ASP A 236 5.93 3.21 14.79
C ASP A 236 4.67 2.82 15.59
N ALA A 237 4.21 3.67 16.52
CA ALA A 237 3.00 3.48 17.31
C ALA A 237 1.84 4.37 16.84
N THR A 238 1.99 5.07 15.71
CA THR A 238 0.99 5.98 15.15
C THR A 238 0.46 5.45 13.83
N LEU A 239 -0.86 5.42 13.70
CA LEU A 239 -1.56 5.18 12.44
C LEU A 239 -2.08 6.52 11.90
N VAL A 240 -1.86 6.82 10.62
CA VAL A 240 -2.54 7.92 9.94
C VAL A 240 -3.64 7.36 9.04
N ALA A 241 -4.91 7.65 9.30
CA ALA A 241 -6.01 7.27 8.40
C ALA A 241 -6.54 8.51 7.68
N VAL A 242 -6.52 8.48 6.35
CA VAL A 242 -7.10 9.51 5.49
C VAL A 242 -8.46 9.06 5.04
N SER A 243 -9.47 9.85 5.37
CA SER A 243 -10.84 9.59 5.01
C SER A 243 -11.14 10.16 3.62
N SER A 244 -11.40 9.31 2.62
CA SER A 244 -11.70 9.73 1.25
C SER A 244 -12.49 8.70 0.47
N ASP A 245 -13.65 9.09 -0.02
CA ASP A 245 -14.20 8.52 -1.25
C ASP A 245 -13.45 9.07 -2.47
N PHE A 246 -13.49 8.34 -3.59
CA PHE A 246 -12.84 8.73 -4.84
C PHE A 246 -13.85 9.46 -5.74
N THR A 247 -13.95 9.13 -7.02
CA THR A 247 -14.80 9.83 -7.98
C THR A 247 -16.28 9.79 -7.59
N HIS A 248 -16.88 10.97 -7.45
CA HIS A 248 -18.31 11.19 -7.44
C HIS A 248 -18.76 11.52 -8.87
N TYR A 249 -19.25 10.51 -9.58
CA TYR A 249 -19.61 10.58 -10.98
C TYR A 249 -21.12 10.74 -11.16
N GLY A 250 -21.52 11.63 -12.04
CA GLY A 250 -22.90 11.74 -12.51
C GLY A 250 -23.45 13.16 -12.43
N PRO A 251 -24.64 13.39 -13.01
CA PRO A 251 -25.28 14.70 -13.03
C PRO A 251 -25.48 15.32 -11.64
N ASN A 252 -25.76 14.51 -10.61
CA ASN A 252 -25.98 15.01 -9.25
C ASN A 252 -24.72 15.60 -8.62
N TYR A 253 -23.54 15.21 -9.10
CA TYR A 253 -22.26 15.71 -8.62
C TYR A 253 -21.66 16.76 -9.55
N GLY A 254 -22.33 17.09 -10.66
CA GLY A 254 -21.82 18.03 -11.66
C GLY A 254 -20.55 17.55 -12.38
N TYR A 255 -20.22 16.26 -12.30
CA TYR A 255 -18.98 15.70 -12.85
C TYR A 255 -19.29 14.52 -13.78
N LEU A 256 -19.16 14.77 -15.08
CA LEU A 256 -19.50 13.83 -16.15
C LEU A 256 -18.44 13.84 -17.26
N PRO A 257 -17.18 13.47 -16.96
CA PRO A 257 -16.04 13.55 -17.89
C PRO A 257 -16.17 12.61 -19.10
N PHE A 258 -17.03 11.59 -19.00
CA PHE A 258 -17.32 10.62 -20.05
C PHE A 258 -18.77 10.15 -19.90
N ARG A 259 -19.36 9.63 -20.99
CA ARG A 259 -20.74 9.11 -21.02
C ARG A 259 -20.86 7.64 -21.44
N ASP A 260 -19.84 7.13 -22.12
CA ASP A 260 -19.78 5.75 -22.59
C ASP A 260 -18.79 4.94 -21.76
N ARG A 261 -19.04 3.63 -21.60
CA ARG A 261 -18.18 2.70 -20.84
C ARG A 261 -17.87 3.21 -19.42
N VAL A 262 -18.90 3.71 -18.75
CA VAL A 262 -18.80 4.34 -17.42
C VAL A 262 -18.06 3.45 -16.41
N PRO A 263 -18.36 2.15 -16.27
CA PRO A 263 -17.64 1.28 -15.33
C PRO A 263 -16.14 1.21 -15.59
N GLU A 264 -15.74 1.06 -16.85
CA GLU A 264 -14.33 0.94 -17.26
C GLU A 264 -13.58 2.26 -17.11
N MET A 265 -14.24 3.36 -17.48
CA MET A 265 -13.64 4.70 -17.40
C MET A 265 -13.47 5.17 -15.95
N LEU A 266 -14.44 4.86 -15.06
CA LEU A 266 -14.29 5.11 -13.62
C LEU A 266 -13.15 4.30 -13.02
N ARG A 267 -13.00 3.04 -13.45
CA ARG A 267 -11.90 2.19 -13.02
C ARG A 267 -10.54 2.77 -13.47
N ALA A 268 -10.44 3.19 -14.73
CA ALA A 268 -9.21 3.79 -15.26
C ALA A 268 -8.84 5.09 -14.54
N LEU A 269 -9.84 5.92 -14.21
CA LEU A 269 -9.65 7.16 -13.46
C LEU A 269 -9.11 6.86 -12.06
N ALA A 270 -9.74 5.94 -11.33
CA ALA A 270 -9.30 5.52 -10.01
C ALA A 270 -7.92 4.84 -10.01
N ASP A 271 -7.62 3.99 -10.99
CA ASP A 271 -6.30 3.36 -11.13
C ASP A 271 -5.20 4.40 -11.39
N ALA A 272 -5.50 5.47 -12.15
CA ALA A 272 -4.59 6.59 -12.34
C ALA A 272 -4.34 7.35 -11.03
N ALA A 273 -5.39 7.68 -10.27
CA ALA A 273 -5.26 8.29 -8.95
C ALA A 273 -4.42 7.42 -7.98
N VAL A 274 -4.74 6.13 -7.90
CA VAL A 274 -4.08 5.17 -7.02
C VAL A 274 -2.60 5.01 -7.39
N ARG A 275 -2.24 5.05 -8.68
CA ARG A 275 -0.84 5.01 -9.11
C ARG A 275 -0.04 6.16 -8.49
N GLU A 276 -0.50 7.40 -8.61
CA GLU A 276 0.22 8.56 -8.04
C GLU A 276 0.32 8.45 -6.51
N ILE A 277 -0.74 7.95 -5.86
CA ILE A 277 -0.77 7.68 -4.41
C ILE A 277 0.26 6.63 -4.00
N LEU A 278 0.36 5.51 -4.72
CA LEU A 278 1.28 4.41 -4.41
C LEU A 278 2.74 4.78 -4.66
N GLU A 279 3.00 5.63 -5.65
CA GLU A 279 4.34 6.18 -5.94
C GLU A 279 4.74 7.30 -4.97
N ILE A 280 3.79 7.81 -4.18
CA ILE A 280 4.00 8.96 -3.28
C ILE A 280 4.47 10.18 -4.09
N ASP A 281 3.89 10.35 -5.28
CA ASP A 281 4.23 11.40 -6.24
C ASP A 281 3.34 12.62 -6.01
N VAL A 282 3.84 13.62 -5.27
CA VAL A 282 3.09 14.85 -4.98
C VAL A 282 2.84 15.68 -6.25
N PRO A 283 3.84 15.96 -7.10
CA PRO A 283 3.59 16.60 -8.40
C PRO A 283 2.65 15.81 -9.32
N GLY A 284 2.82 14.49 -9.41
CA GLY A 284 1.96 13.60 -10.19
C GLY A 284 0.51 13.65 -9.72
N TRP A 285 0.31 13.66 -8.39
CA TRP A 285 -1.00 13.83 -7.77
C TRP A 285 -1.65 15.19 -8.10
N ASP A 286 -0.91 16.28 -7.96
CA ASP A 286 -1.42 17.62 -8.27
C ASP A 286 -1.76 17.74 -9.77
N ALA A 287 -0.91 17.21 -10.66
CA ALA A 287 -1.16 17.18 -12.10
C ALA A 287 -2.36 16.30 -12.47
N TYR A 288 -2.53 15.15 -11.82
CA TYR A 288 -3.71 14.29 -12.00
C TYR A 288 -5.00 15.05 -11.67
N LEU A 289 -5.06 15.73 -10.53
CA LEU A 289 -6.23 16.50 -10.12
C LEU A 289 -6.51 17.67 -11.06
N GLU A 290 -5.47 18.37 -11.52
CA GLU A 290 -5.59 19.48 -12.46
C GLU A 290 -6.12 19.02 -13.82
N GLN A 291 -5.62 17.89 -14.34
CA GLN A 291 -6.00 17.38 -15.67
C GLN A 291 -7.39 16.74 -15.69
N THR A 292 -7.75 16.03 -14.62
CA THR A 292 -8.99 15.24 -14.59
C THR A 292 -10.14 15.99 -13.94
N HIS A 293 -9.84 16.95 -13.06
CA HIS A 293 -10.81 17.56 -12.15
C HIS A 293 -11.60 16.53 -11.33
N ASP A 294 -11.01 15.37 -11.06
CA ASP A 294 -11.68 14.27 -10.35
C ASP A 294 -12.21 14.73 -8.99
N THR A 295 -13.40 14.26 -8.65
CA THR A 295 -14.20 14.67 -7.49
C THR A 295 -13.85 13.88 -6.24
N ILE A 296 -12.57 13.51 -6.08
CA ILE A 296 -12.03 12.86 -4.88
C ILE A 296 -12.17 13.83 -3.70
N CYS A 297 -13.09 13.53 -2.79
CA CYS A 297 -13.43 14.42 -1.68
C CYS A 297 -12.26 14.66 -0.72
N GLY A 298 -11.46 13.62 -0.43
CA GLY A 298 -10.29 13.68 0.44
C GLY A 298 -9.00 14.12 -0.23
N ARG A 299 -9.07 14.74 -1.42
CA ARG A 299 -7.90 15.08 -2.22
C ARG A 299 -6.83 15.91 -1.50
N ALA A 300 -7.25 16.82 -0.61
CA ALA A 300 -6.33 17.63 0.19
C ALA A 300 -5.66 16.79 1.30
N GLY A 301 -6.40 15.91 1.97
CA GLY A 301 -5.86 14.98 2.97
C GLY A 301 -4.91 13.95 2.36
N ILE A 302 -5.23 13.41 1.18
CA ILE A 302 -4.35 12.53 0.41
C ILE A 302 -3.07 13.29 0.05
N GLY A 303 -3.19 14.48 -0.54
CA GLY A 303 -2.02 15.30 -0.89
C GLY A 303 -1.13 15.64 0.32
N LEU A 304 -1.73 15.88 1.50
CA LEU A 304 -1.01 16.09 2.75
C LEU A 304 -0.28 14.83 3.22
N LEU A 305 -0.91 13.65 3.13
CA LEU A 305 -0.27 12.37 3.43
C LEU A 305 0.94 12.13 2.52
N LEU A 306 0.78 12.28 1.20
CA LEU A 306 1.87 12.09 0.24
C LEU A 306 3.02 13.04 0.54
N LYS A 307 2.71 14.32 0.84
CA LYS A 307 3.72 15.31 1.21
C LYS A 307 4.45 14.97 2.52
N THR A 308 3.72 14.41 3.49
CA THR A 308 4.27 13.94 4.77
C THR A 308 5.24 12.78 4.55
N PHE A 309 4.93 11.87 3.62
CA PHE A 309 5.72 10.68 3.32
C PHE A 309 6.84 10.89 2.30
N ALA A 310 6.79 11.97 1.51
CA ALA A 310 7.75 12.25 0.44
C ALA A 310 9.25 12.17 0.87
N PRO A 311 9.65 12.56 2.11
CA PRO A 311 11.03 12.40 2.55
C PRO A 311 11.46 10.96 2.88
N TRP A 312 10.52 10.01 2.92
CA TRP A 312 10.74 8.64 3.38
C TRP A 312 10.80 7.66 2.20
N ASP A 313 12.01 7.21 1.87
CA ASP A 313 12.28 6.30 0.74
C ASP A 313 11.85 4.85 1.01
N ASP A 314 11.47 4.51 2.24
CA ASP A 314 11.10 3.17 2.70
C ASP A 314 9.59 2.98 2.88
N VAL A 315 8.75 3.99 2.69
CA VAL A 315 7.28 3.78 2.66
C VAL A 315 6.89 2.98 1.42
N ARG A 316 6.04 1.97 1.59
CA ARG A 316 5.45 1.16 0.52
C ARG A 316 3.94 1.19 0.67
N GLY A 317 3.22 1.06 -0.45
CA GLY A 317 1.77 1.03 -0.46
C GLY A 317 1.21 -0.13 -1.28
N THR A 318 -0.04 -0.48 -1.02
CA THR A 318 -0.83 -1.35 -1.91
C THR A 318 -2.30 -0.99 -1.85
N GLN A 319 -3.03 -1.18 -2.95
CA GLN A 319 -4.49 -1.08 -2.95
C GLN A 319 -5.07 -2.32 -2.27
N VAL A 320 -5.81 -2.11 -1.19
CA VAL A 320 -6.41 -3.16 -0.36
C VAL A 320 -7.75 -3.59 -0.91
N ALA A 321 -8.54 -2.64 -1.40
CA ALA A 321 -9.88 -2.88 -1.91
C ALA A 321 -10.30 -1.79 -2.90
N TYR A 322 -11.23 -2.16 -3.78
CA TYR A 322 -11.87 -1.28 -4.75
C TYR A 322 -13.32 -1.72 -4.92
N GLU A 323 -14.25 -0.77 -4.97
CA GLU A 323 -15.66 -0.99 -5.32
C GLU A 323 -16.27 0.31 -5.87
N THR A 324 -17.45 0.23 -6.49
CA THR A 324 -18.26 1.41 -6.81
C THR A 324 -19.71 1.22 -6.36
N SER A 325 -20.38 2.30 -5.97
CA SER A 325 -21.82 2.23 -5.68
C SER A 325 -22.61 1.75 -6.89
N GLY A 326 -22.20 2.11 -8.11
CA GLY A 326 -22.89 1.70 -9.33
C GLY A 326 -22.82 0.20 -9.61
N ARG A 327 -21.74 -0.48 -9.19
CA ARG A 327 -21.70 -1.96 -9.23
C ARG A 327 -22.63 -2.56 -8.17
N LEU A 328 -22.66 -1.98 -6.97
CA LEU A 328 -23.48 -2.46 -5.85
C LEU A 328 -24.98 -2.31 -6.13
N THR A 329 -25.41 -1.20 -6.73
CA THR A 329 -26.82 -0.90 -6.99
C THR A 329 -27.28 -1.28 -8.40
N GLY A 330 -26.35 -1.46 -9.34
CA GLY A 330 -26.65 -1.61 -10.76
C GLY A 330 -26.95 -0.28 -11.49
N ASP A 331 -26.86 0.87 -10.81
CA ASP A 331 -27.09 2.20 -11.40
C ASP A 331 -25.79 3.01 -11.53
N TRP A 332 -25.42 3.30 -12.77
CA TRP A 332 -24.22 4.07 -13.11
C TRP A 332 -24.50 5.54 -13.44
N THR A 333 -25.77 5.97 -13.39
CA THR A 333 -26.17 7.36 -13.67
C THR A 333 -25.53 8.31 -12.68
N ASN A 334 -25.55 7.92 -11.40
CA ASN A 334 -24.83 8.59 -10.33
C ASN A 334 -24.12 7.51 -9.50
N SER A 335 -22.80 7.55 -9.45
CA SER A 335 -22.03 6.56 -8.71
C SER A 335 -20.84 7.17 -7.98
N VAL A 336 -20.45 6.54 -6.90
CA VAL A 336 -19.26 6.91 -6.11
C VAL A 336 -18.28 5.75 -6.15
N THR A 337 -17.01 6.07 -6.40
CA THR A 337 -15.93 5.10 -6.37
C THR A 337 -15.32 5.03 -4.97
N TYR A 338 -15.06 3.81 -4.49
CA TYR A 338 -14.45 3.53 -3.19
C TYR A 338 -13.15 2.78 -3.43
N ALA A 339 -12.04 3.34 -2.93
CA ALA A 339 -10.75 2.64 -2.93
C ALA A 339 -10.13 2.73 -1.54
N ALA A 340 -9.53 1.62 -1.10
CA ALA A 340 -8.73 1.57 0.11
C ALA A 340 -7.27 1.31 -0.23
N VAL A 341 -6.35 2.04 0.40
CA VAL A 341 -4.90 1.89 0.23
C VAL A 341 -4.27 1.74 1.61
N ALA A 342 -3.34 0.81 1.75
CA ALA A 342 -2.54 0.67 2.97
C ALA A 342 -1.08 0.98 2.67
N PHE A 343 -0.45 1.71 3.59
CA PHE A 343 0.97 2.02 3.55
C PHE A 343 1.68 1.43 4.75
N TRP A 344 2.88 0.89 4.57
CA TRP A 344 3.76 0.42 5.63
C TRP A 344 5.18 0.94 5.40
N ARG A 345 5.97 1.03 6.47
CA ARG A 345 7.42 1.25 6.37
C ARG A 345 8.07 -0.08 6.03
N ALA A 346 8.70 -0.21 4.86
CA ALA A 346 9.67 -1.26 4.62
C ALA A 346 10.68 -1.18 5.77
N GLY A 347 10.90 -2.29 6.47
CA GLY A 347 11.79 -2.30 7.64
C GLY A 347 13.24 -2.12 7.27
N GLU A 348 14.13 -2.52 8.19
CA GLU A 348 15.56 -2.66 7.92
C GLU A 348 15.82 -3.81 6.92
N GLY A 349 15.37 -3.66 5.67
CA GLY A 349 15.50 -4.68 4.63
C GLY A 349 15.02 -6.07 5.06
N LEU A 350 15.57 -7.10 4.41
CA LEU A 350 15.51 -8.50 4.81
C LEU A 350 16.44 -8.74 6.00
N ALA A 351 15.98 -9.56 6.95
CA ALA A 351 16.81 -10.06 8.05
C ALA A 351 17.97 -10.93 7.53
N ARG A 352 19.02 -11.13 8.32
CA ARG A 352 20.19 -11.94 7.91
C ARG A 352 19.80 -13.38 7.56
N GLU A 353 18.82 -13.93 8.26
CA GLU A 353 18.29 -15.28 8.04
C GLU A 353 17.53 -15.38 6.70
N GLU A 354 16.79 -14.33 6.34
CA GLU A 354 16.09 -14.22 5.06
C GLU A 354 17.08 -14.05 3.90
N GLN A 355 18.11 -13.22 4.08
CA GLN A 355 19.22 -13.07 3.13
C GLN A 355 19.94 -14.40 2.90
N ALA A 356 20.30 -15.12 3.96
CA ALA A 356 20.94 -16.43 3.88
C ALA A 356 20.05 -17.47 3.18
N THR A 357 18.74 -17.41 3.40
CA THR A 357 17.77 -18.27 2.71
C THR A 357 17.72 -17.99 1.21
N LEU A 358 17.71 -16.72 0.79
CA LEU A 358 17.74 -16.36 -0.63
C LEU A 358 19.08 -16.72 -1.30
N LEU A 359 20.22 -16.55 -0.62
CA LEU A 359 21.53 -16.97 -1.14
C LEU A 359 21.58 -18.49 -1.36
N ARG A 360 21.12 -19.27 -0.37
CA ARG A 360 21.03 -20.74 -0.49
C ARG A 360 20.11 -21.15 -1.64
N LEU A 361 18.95 -20.52 -1.76
CA LEU A 361 17.99 -20.78 -2.84
C LEU A 361 18.60 -20.49 -4.22
N ALA A 362 19.27 -19.34 -4.38
CA ALA A 362 19.94 -18.99 -5.63
C ALA A 362 21.09 -19.95 -5.96
N ARG A 363 21.92 -20.32 -4.97
CA ARG A 363 23.02 -21.28 -5.12
C ARG A 363 22.51 -22.64 -5.60
N ASP A 364 21.49 -23.18 -4.94
CA ASP A 364 20.89 -24.46 -5.29
C ASP A 364 20.26 -24.40 -6.69
N THR A 365 19.62 -23.27 -7.03
CA THR A 365 19.06 -23.02 -8.35
C THR A 365 20.11 -23.04 -9.44
N VAL A 366 21.22 -22.32 -9.25
CA VAL A 366 22.33 -22.32 -10.20
C VAL A 366 22.91 -23.73 -10.36
N ALA A 367 23.12 -24.46 -9.26
CA ALA A 367 23.69 -25.80 -9.30
C ALA A 367 22.78 -26.80 -10.02
N GLU A 368 21.46 -26.75 -9.80
CA GLU A 368 20.50 -27.63 -10.46
C GLU A 368 20.29 -27.25 -11.93
N PHE A 369 20.19 -25.96 -12.23
CA PHE A 369 20.00 -25.46 -13.57
C PHE A 369 21.18 -25.78 -14.49
N LEU A 370 22.42 -25.67 -13.99
CA LEU A 370 23.62 -26.05 -14.76
C LEU A 370 23.74 -27.56 -15.00
N LYS A 371 23.06 -28.40 -14.21
CA LYS A 371 23.03 -29.86 -14.39
C LYS A 371 21.89 -30.32 -15.30
N SER A 372 20.69 -29.77 -15.13
CA SER A 372 19.46 -30.25 -15.75
C SER A 372 18.96 -29.37 -16.90
N GLY A 373 19.41 -28.12 -16.97
CA GLY A 373 18.90 -27.10 -17.89
C GLY A 373 17.50 -26.58 -17.56
N ARG A 374 16.90 -27.01 -16.44
CA ARG A 374 15.54 -26.64 -16.00
C ARG A 374 15.57 -25.89 -14.67
N PRO A 375 14.69 -24.90 -14.47
CA PRO A 375 14.57 -24.24 -13.18
C PRO A 375 14.04 -25.24 -12.13
N PRO A 376 14.57 -25.23 -10.90
CA PRO A 376 14.05 -26.06 -9.83
C PRO A 376 12.64 -25.61 -9.44
N ALA A 377 11.83 -26.55 -8.94
CA ALA A 377 10.62 -26.17 -8.22
C ALA A 377 11.01 -25.55 -6.86
N ALA A 378 10.37 -24.44 -6.49
CA ALA A 378 10.49 -23.91 -5.14
C ALA A 378 9.77 -24.87 -4.19
N ASP A 379 10.51 -25.67 -3.42
CA ASP A 379 9.94 -26.52 -2.38
C ASP A 379 9.80 -25.72 -1.07
N PRO A 380 8.58 -25.36 -0.62
CA PRO A 380 8.38 -24.63 0.62
C PRO A 380 8.78 -25.43 1.87
N ALA A 381 8.97 -26.75 1.76
CA ALA A 381 9.46 -27.58 2.87
C ALA A 381 11.00 -27.51 3.01
N LYS A 382 11.72 -27.11 1.94
CA LYS A 382 13.19 -27.02 1.93
C LYS A 382 13.73 -25.65 2.39
N TYR A 383 12.94 -24.59 2.25
CA TYR A 383 13.34 -23.23 2.57
C TYR A 383 12.36 -22.59 3.56
N ASP A 384 12.89 -21.88 4.56
CA ASP A 384 12.06 -21.10 5.48
C ASP A 384 11.58 -19.81 4.79
N LEU A 385 10.46 -19.93 4.06
CA LEU A 385 9.86 -18.84 3.30
C LEU A 385 8.95 -18.00 4.20
N THR A 386 9.53 -16.99 4.83
CA THR A 386 8.80 -15.99 5.63
C THR A 386 7.76 -15.23 4.81
N ALA A 387 6.86 -14.49 5.47
CA ALA A 387 5.89 -13.64 4.79
C ALA A 387 6.55 -12.56 3.91
N ALA A 388 7.73 -12.05 4.30
CA ALA A 388 8.47 -11.08 3.51
C ALA A 388 8.96 -11.68 2.19
N LEU A 389 9.48 -12.90 2.21
CA LEU A 389 9.96 -13.58 0.99
C LEU A 389 8.81 -13.95 0.04
N LYS A 390 7.60 -14.16 0.56
CA LYS A 390 6.37 -14.46 -0.21
C LYS A 390 5.68 -13.21 -0.78
N THR A 391 6.11 -12.02 -0.38
CA THR A 391 5.56 -10.77 -0.92
C THR A 391 6.18 -10.48 -2.29
N PRO A 392 5.45 -9.89 -3.25
CA PRO A 392 6.03 -9.48 -4.52
C PRO A 392 7.28 -8.62 -4.35
N GLY A 393 8.36 -9.00 -5.03
CA GLY A 393 9.66 -8.33 -4.91
C GLY A 393 10.46 -8.35 -6.21
N ALA A 394 11.32 -7.35 -6.37
CA ALA A 394 12.24 -7.23 -7.50
C ALA A 394 13.66 -7.53 -7.02
N ALA A 395 14.41 -8.36 -7.76
CA ALA A 395 15.78 -8.69 -7.42
C ALA A 395 16.66 -8.81 -8.66
N PHE A 396 17.96 -8.61 -8.46
CA PHE A 396 19.02 -9.01 -9.39
C PHE A 396 19.85 -10.12 -8.76
N VAL A 397 20.17 -11.15 -9.55
CA VAL A 397 21.13 -12.18 -9.17
C VAL A 397 22.39 -11.96 -9.99
N THR A 398 23.49 -11.76 -9.29
CA THR A 398 24.83 -11.56 -9.84
C THR A 398 25.69 -12.77 -9.52
N LEU A 399 26.29 -13.35 -10.55
CA LEU A 399 27.21 -14.46 -10.48
C LEU A 399 28.61 -13.95 -10.80
N LYS A 400 29.55 -14.16 -9.88
CA LYS A 400 30.97 -13.82 -10.04
C LYS A 400 31.81 -15.08 -9.92
N ASN A 401 32.88 -15.19 -10.71
CA ASN A 401 33.90 -16.22 -10.54
C ASN A 401 35.24 -15.53 -10.23
N LYS A 402 35.84 -15.81 -9.07
CA LYS A 402 37.06 -15.13 -8.59
C LYS A 402 37.00 -13.59 -8.57
N GLY A 403 35.79 -13.03 -8.52
CA GLY A 403 35.54 -11.57 -8.56
C GLY A 403 35.10 -11.05 -9.92
N ASP A 404 35.34 -11.80 -10.99
CA ASP A 404 34.94 -11.43 -12.35
C ASP A 404 33.46 -11.71 -12.59
N LEU A 405 32.76 -10.75 -13.20
CA LEU A 405 31.35 -10.89 -13.54
C LEU A 405 31.14 -12.00 -14.59
N ARG A 406 30.27 -12.96 -14.29
CA ARG A 406 29.89 -14.06 -15.20
C ARG A 406 28.42 -14.08 -15.59
N GLY A 407 27.59 -13.33 -14.87
CA GLY A 407 26.19 -13.11 -15.19
C GLY A 407 25.56 -12.15 -14.21
N CYS A 408 24.68 -11.27 -14.66
CA CYS A 408 23.88 -10.43 -13.79
C CYS A 408 22.56 -10.10 -14.47
N ILE A 409 21.48 -10.73 -14.00
CA ILE A 409 20.12 -10.55 -14.53
C ILE A 409 19.16 -10.28 -13.39
N GLY A 410 18.20 -9.41 -13.65
CA GLY A 410 17.15 -9.07 -12.70
C GLY A 410 15.94 -8.44 -13.36
N HIS A 411 14.88 -8.34 -12.57
CA HIS A 411 13.67 -7.62 -12.92
C HIS A 411 13.52 -6.40 -12.02
N VAL A 412 13.04 -5.30 -12.61
CA VAL A 412 12.87 -4.02 -11.91
C VAL A 412 11.44 -3.83 -11.41
N ILE A 413 10.52 -4.70 -11.84
CA ILE A 413 9.11 -4.71 -11.47
C ILE A 413 8.88 -5.95 -10.60
N ALA A 414 8.33 -5.73 -9.41
CA ALA A 414 7.95 -6.78 -8.46
C ALA A 414 6.64 -7.45 -8.90
N ALA A 415 6.70 -8.33 -9.90
CA ALA A 415 5.52 -9.01 -10.46
C ALA A 415 5.17 -10.34 -9.77
N VAL A 416 6.15 -10.97 -9.14
CA VAL A 416 6.04 -12.30 -8.50
C VAL A 416 6.64 -12.24 -7.09
N PRO A 417 6.31 -13.17 -6.18
CA PRO A 417 6.97 -13.31 -4.88
C PRO A 417 8.49 -13.24 -4.99
N LEU A 418 9.15 -12.60 -4.01
CA LEU A 418 10.59 -12.35 -4.06
C LEU A 418 11.41 -13.63 -4.23
N TYR A 419 11.04 -14.72 -3.57
CA TYR A 419 11.76 -16.00 -3.72
C TYR A 419 11.68 -16.54 -5.16
N GLU A 420 10.53 -16.39 -5.84
CA GLU A 420 10.36 -16.80 -7.25
C GLU A 420 11.19 -15.93 -8.16
N SER A 421 11.21 -14.61 -7.90
CA SER A 421 12.05 -13.67 -8.64
C SER A 421 13.53 -14.06 -8.56
N VAL A 422 14.01 -14.50 -7.40
CA VAL A 422 15.39 -14.97 -7.23
C VAL A 422 15.68 -16.24 -8.02
N ILE A 423 14.77 -17.23 -8.02
CA ILE A 423 14.93 -18.48 -8.80
C ILE A 423 15.01 -18.18 -10.30
N GLU A 424 14.05 -17.38 -10.80
CA GLU A 424 13.98 -17.02 -12.21
C GLU A 424 15.26 -16.28 -12.65
N ASN A 425 15.66 -15.28 -11.87
CA ASN A 425 16.83 -14.45 -12.19
C ASN A 425 18.15 -15.20 -12.05
N ALA A 426 18.26 -16.18 -11.14
CA ALA A 426 19.42 -17.06 -11.03
C ALA A 426 19.58 -17.93 -12.31
N CYS A 427 18.49 -18.49 -12.83
CA CYS A 427 18.50 -19.25 -14.08
C CYS A 427 18.90 -18.36 -15.27
N HIS A 428 18.35 -17.15 -15.34
CA HIS A 428 18.68 -16.21 -16.41
C HIS A 428 20.13 -15.70 -16.30
N ALA A 429 20.66 -15.48 -15.09
CA ALA A 429 22.06 -15.09 -14.90
C ALA A 429 23.04 -16.15 -15.43
N CYS A 430 22.70 -17.45 -15.35
CA CYS A 430 23.49 -18.52 -15.97
C CYS A 430 23.51 -18.46 -17.52
N ARG A 431 22.52 -17.80 -18.14
CA ARG A 431 22.37 -17.63 -19.60
C ARG A 431 22.40 -16.17 -20.00
N ASP A 432 23.15 -15.35 -19.26
CA ASP A 432 23.25 -13.92 -19.54
C ASP A 432 23.81 -13.73 -20.97
N PRO A 433 23.08 -13.03 -21.87
CA PRO A 433 23.42 -12.97 -23.29
C PRO A 433 24.77 -12.29 -23.57
N ARG A 434 25.31 -11.54 -22.60
CA ARG A 434 26.65 -10.94 -22.69
C ARG A 434 27.77 -11.98 -22.67
N PHE A 435 27.50 -13.20 -22.21
CA PHE A 435 28.47 -14.28 -22.04
C PHE A 435 28.15 -15.50 -22.91
N THR A 436 27.42 -15.32 -24.01
CA THR A 436 26.99 -16.42 -24.90
C THR A 436 28.17 -17.23 -25.45
N ASP A 437 29.31 -16.58 -25.71
CA ASP A 437 30.53 -17.25 -26.21
C ASP A 437 31.35 -17.95 -25.10
N ASN A 438 31.03 -17.70 -23.83
CA ASN A 438 31.69 -18.30 -22.66
C ASN A 438 30.70 -18.50 -21.49
N PRO A 439 29.68 -19.35 -21.67
CA PRO A 439 28.63 -19.53 -20.69
C PRO A 439 29.19 -20.17 -19.41
N ILE A 440 28.51 -19.93 -18.28
CA ILE A 440 28.88 -20.56 -17.01
C ILE A 440 28.70 -22.08 -17.14
N THR A 441 29.70 -22.84 -16.70
CA THR A 441 29.64 -24.31 -16.70
C THR A 441 29.57 -24.88 -15.28
N ALA A 442 29.07 -26.11 -15.15
CA ALA A 442 29.00 -26.80 -13.86
C ALA A 442 30.38 -26.97 -13.17
N LYS A 443 31.49 -26.92 -13.93
CA LYS A 443 32.86 -26.99 -13.39
C LYS A 443 33.23 -25.76 -12.55
N GLU A 444 32.56 -24.65 -12.78
CA GLU A 444 32.84 -23.38 -12.10
C GLU A 444 32.11 -23.24 -10.77
N LEU A 445 31.13 -24.11 -10.51
CA LEU A 445 30.31 -24.08 -9.29
C LEU A 445 31.12 -23.92 -7.98
N PRO A 446 32.28 -24.60 -7.79
CA PRO A 446 33.05 -24.45 -6.56
C PRO A 446 33.66 -23.06 -6.34
N GLU A 447 33.93 -22.31 -7.43
CA GLU A 447 34.57 -20.98 -7.37
C GLU A 447 33.58 -19.83 -7.63
N LEU A 448 32.36 -20.17 -8.03
CA LEU A 448 31.29 -19.20 -8.26
C LEU A 448 30.79 -18.64 -6.93
N SER A 449 30.59 -17.33 -6.85
CA SER A 449 29.92 -16.64 -5.75
C SER A 449 28.64 -16.00 -6.25
N VAL A 450 27.59 -16.09 -5.43
CA VAL A 450 26.29 -15.47 -5.66
C VAL A 450 26.18 -14.18 -4.85
N GLU A 451 25.71 -13.13 -5.50
CA GLU A 451 25.31 -11.86 -4.90
C GLU A 451 23.88 -11.54 -5.34
N ILE A 452 23.06 -11.05 -4.41
CA ILE A 452 21.67 -10.68 -4.64
C ILE A 452 21.49 -9.21 -4.29
N SER A 453 20.84 -8.46 -5.19
CA SER A 453 20.40 -7.09 -4.94
C SER A 453 18.87 -7.06 -4.93
N VAL A 454 18.25 -6.94 -3.76
CA VAL A 454 16.79 -6.81 -3.62
C VAL A 454 16.43 -5.33 -3.72
N LEU A 455 15.56 -5.00 -4.67
CA LEU A 455 15.25 -3.63 -5.04
C LEU A 455 14.00 -3.11 -4.31
N ALA A 456 14.10 -1.86 -3.85
CA ALA A 456 12.92 -1.05 -3.59
C ALA A 456 12.21 -0.70 -4.92
N PRO A 457 10.88 -0.52 -4.92
CA PRO A 457 10.17 0.08 -6.05
C PRO A 457 10.79 1.43 -6.43
N PRO A 458 11.07 1.66 -7.72
CA PRO A 458 11.65 2.92 -8.18
C PRO A 458 10.63 4.05 -8.11
N ARG A 459 10.99 5.16 -7.48
CA ARG A 459 10.18 6.37 -7.41
C ARG A 459 10.67 7.41 -8.39
N ARG A 460 9.75 8.13 -9.01
CA ARG A 460 10.08 9.25 -9.89
C ARG A 460 10.92 10.30 -9.15
N LEU A 461 11.87 10.87 -9.87
CA LEU A 461 12.77 11.89 -9.36
C LEU A 461 12.75 13.14 -10.27
N ASP A 462 12.14 14.21 -9.77
CA ASP A 462 12.02 15.46 -10.53
C ASP A 462 13.26 16.36 -10.43
N ASP A 463 14.01 16.25 -9.33
CA ASP A 463 15.25 17.01 -9.13
C ASP A 463 16.44 16.04 -9.05
N PRO A 464 17.22 15.92 -10.13
CA PRO A 464 18.40 15.06 -10.16
C PRO A 464 19.40 15.38 -9.05
N LYS A 465 19.43 16.60 -8.49
CA LYS A 465 20.35 16.97 -7.41
C LYS A 465 20.14 16.16 -6.13
N LYS A 466 18.96 15.56 -5.95
CA LYS A 466 18.63 14.73 -4.78
C LYS A 466 19.21 13.31 -4.85
N ILE A 467 19.92 12.95 -5.93
CA ILE A 467 20.58 11.65 -6.07
C ILE A 467 21.76 11.57 -5.10
N GLN A 468 21.80 10.47 -4.34
CA GLN A 468 22.92 10.13 -3.48
C GLN A 468 23.71 8.97 -4.09
N VAL A 469 24.90 9.27 -4.60
CA VAL A 469 25.82 8.27 -5.17
C VAL A 469 26.18 7.22 -4.11
N GLY A 470 26.18 5.94 -4.50
CA GLY A 470 26.46 4.80 -3.61
C GLY A 470 25.26 4.34 -2.78
N ARG A 471 24.18 5.12 -2.75
CA ARG A 471 22.91 4.76 -2.08
C ARG A 471 21.80 4.49 -3.09
N ASP A 472 21.68 5.36 -4.09
CA ASP A 472 20.60 5.32 -5.07
C ASP A 472 21.03 4.56 -6.33
N GLY A 473 20.15 3.69 -6.81
CA GLY A 473 20.12 3.17 -8.17
C GLY A 473 19.22 4.06 -9.04
N LEU A 474 19.47 4.06 -10.35
CA LEU A 474 18.75 4.91 -11.30
C LEU A 474 18.09 4.09 -12.40
N VAL A 475 16.88 4.50 -12.78
CA VAL A 475 16.21 4.06 -14.00
C VAL A 475 16.00 5.28 -14.89
N MET A 476 16.41 5.16 -16.14
CA MET A 476 16.11 6.13 -17.20
C MET A 476 15.09 5.53 -18.15
N ALA A 477 14.01 6.25 -18.43
CA ALA A 477 13.01 5.85 -19.41
C ALA A 477 12.67 7.00 -20.36
N ARG A 478 12.62 6.71 -21.67
CA ARG A 478 12.11 7.61 -22.70
C ARG A 478 11.47 6.79 -23.83
N GLY A 479 10.14 6.81 -23.90
CA GLY A 479 9.39 5.96 -24.83
C GLY A 479 9.69 4.47 -24.61
N ARG A 480 10.28 3.80 -25.61
CA ARG A 480 10.67 2.37 -25.52
C ARG A 480 12.06 2.14 -24.93
N SER A 481 12.87 3.20 -24.83
CA SER A 481 14.23 3.11 -24.30
C SER A 481 14.20 3.11 -22.78
N ARG A 482 14.76 2.08 -22.17
CA ARG A 482 14.89 1.98 -20.71
C ARG A 482 16.22 1.37 -20.30
N GLY A 483 16.85 1.96 -19.29
CA GLY A 483 18.11 1.48 -18.72
C GLY A 483 18.13 1.66 -17.23
N LEU A 484 18.83 0.76 -16.54
CA LEU A 484 18.98 0.78 -15.09
C LEU A 484 20.44 0.55 -14.70
N LEU A 485 20.90 1.29 -13.69
CA LEU A 485 22.14 1.01 -12.98
C LEU A 485 21.88 0.90 -11.47
N LEU A 486 22.50 -0.10 -10.84
CA LEU A 486 22.36 -0.39 -9.41
C LEU A 486 23.20 0.57 -8.55
N PRO A 487 22.86 0.76 -7.26
CA PRO A 487 23.56 1.68 -6.35
C PRO A 487 25.08 1.50 -6.23
N GLN A 488 25.57 0.26 -6.36
CA GLN A 488 27.00 -0.07 -6.22
C GLN A 488 27.85 0.34 -7.43
N VAL A 489 27.24 0.43 -8.63
CA VAL A 489 27.96 0.70 -9.89
C VAL A 489 28.80 1.98 -9.84
N PRO A 490 28.29 3.14 -9.42
CA PRO A 490 29.11 4.35 -9.38
C PRO A 490 30.28 4.25 -8.39
N GLY A 491 30.13 3.49 -7.30
CA GLY A 491 31.23 3.22 -6.37
C GLY A 491 32.32 2.35 -6.99
N GLU A 492 31.93 1.26 -7.67
CA GLU A 492 32.84 0.36 -8.39
C GLU A 492 33.60 1.07 -9.53
N GLN A 493 32.98 2.08 -10.14
CA GLN A 493 33.55 2.82 -11.28
C GLN A 493 34.20 4.16 -10.90
N GLY A 494 34.12 4.57 -9.63
CA GLY A 494 34.59 5.89 -9.18
C GLY A 494 33.85 7.07 -9.81
N TRP A 495 32.56 6.91 -10.13
CA TRP A 495 31.75 7.92 -10.80
C TRP A 495 31.16 8.95 -9.84
N ASN A 496 31.13 10.21 -10.28
CA ASN A 496 30.30 11.24 -9.66
C ASN A 496 28.83 11.17 -10.14
N GLN A 497 27.97 12.03 -9.58
CA GLN A 497 26.54 12.05 -9.87
C GLN A 497 26.21 12.30 -11.35
N GLU A 498 26.91 13.21 -12.02
CA GLU A 498 26.67 13.49 -13.44
C GLU A 498 27.11 12.30 -14.31
N GLN A 499 28.27 11.69 -14.02
CA GLN A 499 28.73 10.49 -14.71
C GLN A 499 27.76 9.31 -14.51
N PHE A 500 27.16 9.21 -13.32
CA PHE A 500 26.15 8.20 -13.03
C PHE A 500 24.87 8.38 -13.84
N LEU A 501 24.37 9.63 -13.95
CA LEU A 501 23.25 9.98 -14.82
C LEU A 501 23.56 9.64 -16.30
N GLN A 502 24.69 10.11 -16.81
CA GLN A 502 25.13 9.86 -18.18
C GLN A 502 25.34 8.36 -18.46
N GLY A 503 25.91 7.62 -17.51
CA GLY A 503 26.07 6.17 -17.57
C GLY A 503 24.73 5.45 -17.66
N THR A 504 23.74 5.90 -16.90
CA THR A 504 22.38 5.33 -16.93
C THR A 504 21.68 5.64 -18.25
N CYS A 505 21.85 6.85 -18.82
CA CYS A 505 21.35 7.17 -20.16
C CYS A 505 21.96 6.25 -21.22
N ARG A 506 23.29 6.06 -21.19
CA ARG A 506 23.98 5.13 -22.10
C ARG A 506 23.44 3.70 -21.97
N LYS A 507 23.19 3.25 -20.73
CA LYS A 507 22.59 1.94 -20.46
C LYS A 507 21.17 1.81 -21.03
N ALA A 508 20.42 2.91 -21.10
CA ALA A 508 19.10 2.99 -21.73
C ALA A 508 19.14 3.08 -23.26
N GLY A 509 20.34 3.14 -23.87
CA GLY A 509 20.50 3.41 -25.30
C GLY A 509 20.18 4.86 -25.68
N LEU A 510 20.30 5.80 -24.73
CA LEU A 510 20.03 7.22 -24.91
C LEU A 510 21.35 8.03 -24.98
N PRO A 511 21.32 9.24 -25.60
CA PRO A 511 22.43 10.20 -25.50
C PRO A 511 22.81 10.49 -24.04
N PRO A 512 24.10 10.71 -23.71
CA PRO A 512 24.54 10.93 -22.33
C PRO A 512 23.85 12.08 -21.59
N ASP A 513 23.41 13.11 -22.30
CA ASP A 513 22.75 14.30 -21.78
C ASP A 513 21.21 14.22 -21.80
N ALA A 514 20.65 13.09 -22.23
CA ALA A 514 19.20 12.91 -22.31
C ALA A 514 18.47 13.12 -20.98
N TRP A 515 19.13 12.93 -19.83
CA TRP A 515 18.55 13.20 -18.51
C TRP A 515 18.19 14.69 -18.28
N LYS A 516 18.70 15.61 -19.10
CA LYS A 516 18.35 17.03 -19.05
C LYS A 516 17.07 17.36 -19.82
N ASP A 517 16.59 16.42 -20.64
CA ASP A 517 15.38 16.56 -21.44
C ASP A 517 14.15 16.23 -20.58
N PRO A 518 13.14 17.12 -20.51
CA PRO A 518 11.89 16.86 -19.79
C PRO A 518 11.12 15.61 -20.24
N GLN A 519 11.39 15.11 -21.46
CA GLN A 519 10.80 13.85 -21.95
C GLN A 519 11.48 12.59 -21.39
N THR A 520 12.61 12.74 -20.71
CA THR A 520 13.31 11.62 -20.06
C THR A 520 12.87 11.52 -18.61
N GLU A 521 12.19 10.43 -18.30
CA GLU A 521 11.78 10.13 -16.93
C GLU A 521 12.95 9.52 -16.18
N ILE A 522 13.23 10.08 -14.99
CA ILE A 522 14.25 9.61 -14.08
C ILE A 522 13.56 9.01 -12.87
N TYR A 523 13.91 7.77 -12.53
CA TYR A 523 13.46 7.15 -11.29
C TYR A 523 14.67 6.78 -10.44
N ARG A 524 14.52 6.88 -9.12
CA ARG A 524 15.51 6.43 -8.13
C ARG A 524 14.96 5.25 -7.32
N PHE A 525 15.83 4.34 -6.92
CA PHE A 525 15.50 3.26 -5.99
C PHE A 525 16.69 2.98 -5.07
N SER A 526 16.45 2.32 -3.94
CA SER A 526 17.51 1.71 -3.14
C SER A 526 17.54 0.20 -3.37
N ALA A 527 18.68 -0.43 -3.08
CA ALA A 527 18.82 -1.88 -3.10
C ALA A 527 19.50 -2.36 -1.82
N GLN A 528 19.01 -3.47 -1.27
CA GLN A 528 19.76 -4.22 -0.27
C GLN A 528 20.63 -5.25 -0.99
N VAL A 529 21.94 -5.08 -0.89
CA VAL A 529 22.93 -5.93 -1.57
C VAL A 529 23.60 -6.83 -0.54
N PHE A 530 23.57 -8.14 -0.80
CA PHE A 530 24.20 -9.15 0.04
C PHE A 530 24.70 -10.30 -0.83
N GLY A 531 25.79 -10.95 -0.43
CA GLY A 531 26.40 -12.03 -1.19
C GLY A 531 27.03 -13.07 -0.27
N GLU A 532 27.41 -14.19 -0.86
CA GLU A 532 28.15 -15.22 -0.13
C GLU A 532 29.53 -14.68 0.25
N GLU A 533 29.88 -14.77 1.53
CA GLU A 533 31.24 -14.46 1.96
C GLU A 533 32.22 -15.42 1.29
N LYS A 534 33.38 -14.90 0.85
CA LYS A 534 34.47 -15.75 0.38
C LYS A 534 34.83 -16.68 1.53
N ALA A 535 34.68 -18.00 1.33
CA ALA A 535 35.29 -18.97 2.22
C ALA A 535 36.78 -18.60 2.32
N ALA A 536 37.21 -18.12 3.49
CA ALA A 536 38.61 -17.84 3.74
C ALA A 536 39.37 -19.12 3.42
N ALA A 537 40.32 -19.03 2.48
CA ALA A 537 41.21 -20.13 2.15
C ALA A 537 41.84 -20.62 3.45
N LYS A 538 41.50 -21.84 3.84
CA LYS A 538 42.00 -22.48 5.05
C LYS A 538 43.39 -23.04 4.81
#